data_AF-A0A316D795-F1
#
_entry.id   AF-A0A316D795-F1
#
_cell.length_a   1.000
_cell.length_b   1.000
_cell.length_c   1.000
_cell.angle_alpha   90.00
_cell.angle_beta   90.00
_cell.angle_gamma   90.00
#
_symmetry.space_group_name_H-M   'P 1'
#
loop_
_entity.id
_entity.type
_entity.pdbx_description
1 polymer ?
#
loop_
_entity_poly.entity_id
_entity_poly.type
_entity_poly.pdbx_seq_one_letter_code
_entity_poly.pdbx_strand_id
1 'polypeptide(L)' 'MEKAFKVDLDNPQVQYILRALEGLQYGTVQITVHDAQITQIERTEKHRFPLESTKSPAVKLAAKN' A
#
# COMPACT_ATOMS: atom_id res chain seq x y z
N MET A 1 3.29 -36.33 3.26
CA MET A 1 4.63 -35.82 2.94
C MET A 1 4.50 -34.32 2.74
N GLU A 2 4.72 -33.55 3.80
CA GLU A 2 4.58 -32.10 3.79
C GLU A 2 5.82 -31.52 3.12
N LYS A 3 5.70 -31.03 1.89
CA LYS A 3 6.80 -30.28 1.27
C LYS A 3 6.90 -28.97 2.04
N ALA A 4 7.91 -28.86 2.91
CA ALA A 4 8.29 -27.60 3.49
C ALA A 4 8.63 -26.64 2.33
N PHE A 5 7.77 -25.65 2.13
CA PHE A 5 7.99 -24.59 1.15
C PHE A 5 9.14 -23.73 1.67
N LYS A 6 10.37 -24.05 1.25
CA LYS A 6 11.53 -23.23 1.59
C LYS A 6 11.45 -21.96 0.75
N VAL A 7 11.08 -20.87 1.40
CA VAL A 7 11.16 -19.54 0.81
C VAL A 7 12.62 -19.12 0.84
N ASP A 8 13.21 -18.99 -0.34
CA ASP A 8 14.55 -18.41 -0.51
C ASP A 8 14.44 -16.89 -0.41
N LEU A 9 14.89 -16.31 0.70
CA LEU A 9 14.79 -14.87 0.96
C LEU A 9 15.84 -14.08 0.17
N ASP A 10 16.92 -14.72 -0.27
CA ASP A 10 17.96 -14.10 -1.09
C ASP A 10 17.54 -13.98 -2.57
N ASN A 11 16.43 -14.61 -2.96
CA ASN A 11 15.90 -14.50 -4.30
C ASN A 11 15.54 -13.02 -4.60
N PRO A 12 16.06 -12.45 -5.71
CA PRO A 12 15.83 -11.06 -6.07
C PRO A 12 14.36 -10.70 -6.27
N GLN A 13 13.53 -11.65 -6.72
CA GLN A 13 12.08 -11.46 -6.89
C GLN A 13 11.39 -11.32 -5.53
N VAL A 14 11.79 -12.11 -4.54
CA VAL A 14 11.28 -12.03 -3.16
C VAL A 14 11.66 -10.69 -2.53
N GLN A 15 12.92 -10.27 -2.69
CA GLN A 15 13.38 -8.94 -2.26
C GLN A 15 12.59 -7.81 -2.92
N TYR A 16 12.23 -7.96 -4.19
CA TYR A 16 11.41 -6.98 -4.91
C TYR A 16 10.00 -6.88 -4.34
N ILE A 17 9.38 -8.01 -4.00
CA ILE A 17 8.06 -8.04 -3.35
C ILE A 17 8.12 -7.35 -1.99
N LEU A 18 9.16 -7.64 -1.18
CA LEU A 18 9.34 -7.00 0.12
C LEU A 18 9.47 -5.48 -0.01
N ARG A 19 10.28 -5.00 -0.97
CA ARG A 19 10.40 -3.58 -1.28
C ARG A 19 9.11 -2.97 -1.82
N ALA A 20 8.31 -3.72 -2.59
CA ALA A 20 7.02 -3.26 -3.07
C ALA A 20 5.99 -3.07 -1.94
N LEU A 21 6.07 -3.89 -0.89
CA LEU A 21 5.27 -3.75 0.34
C LEU A 21 5.80 -2.64 1.25
N GLU A 22 7.09 -2.36 1.21
CA GLU A 22 7.72 -1.32 2.03
C GLU A 22 7.12 0.07 1.74
N GLY A 23 6.56 0.69 2.79
CA GLY A 23 5.94 2.01 2.71
C GLY A 23 4.52 2.05 2.10
N LEU A 24 3.95 0.91 1.70
CA LEU A 24 2.59 0.84 1.18
C LEU A 24 1.58 0.98 2.32
N GLN A 25 1.10 2.19 2.59
CA GLN A 25 0.15 2.45 3.68
C GLN A 25 -1.29 2.04 3.31
N TYR A 26 -1.69 2.32 2.06
CA TYR A 26 -3.02 2.00 1.55
C TYR A 26 -2.88 1.65 0.07
N GLY A 27 -3.24 0.44 -0.32
CA GLY A 27 -3.04 0.01 -1.69
C GLY A 27 -3.12 -1.49 -1.88
N THR A 28 -2.64 -1.96 -3.02
CA THR A 28 -2.59 -3.38 -3.40
C THR A 28 -1.29 -3.68 -4.13
N VAL A 29 -0.70 -4.85 -3.84
CA VAL A 29 0.38 -5.42 -4.64
C VAL A 29 -0.20 -6.61 -5.39
N GLN A 30 -0.07 -6.61 -6.72
CA GLN A 30 -0.50 -7.69 -7.59
C GLN A 30 0.74 -8.38 -8.16
N ILE A 31 0.78 -9.71 -8.07
CA ILE A 31 1.89 -10.54 -8.54
C ILE A 31 1.33 -11.48 -9.60
N THR A 32 1.92 -11.44 -10.79
CA THR A 32 1.55 -12.34 -11.89
C THR A 32 2.62 -13.40 -12.04
N VAL A 33 2.19 -14.66 -12.02
CA VAL A 33 3.05 -15.83 -12.16
C VAL A 33 2.67 -16.56 -13.43
N HIS A 34 3.65 -16.79 -14.29
CA HIS A 34 3.53 -17.64 -15.47
C HIS A 34 4.66 -18.67 -15.45
N ASP A 35 4.36 -19.92 -15.77
CA ASP A 35 5.35 -21.01 -15.82
C ASP A 35 6.16 -21.17 -14.51
N ALA A 36 5.49 -21.06 -13.36
CA ALA A 36 6.11 -21.07 -12.03
C ALA A 36 7.19 -19.98 -11.80
N GLN A 37 7.24 -18.96 -12.66
CA GLN A 37 8.12 -17.81 -12.54
C GLN A 37 7.30 -16.53 -12.36
N ILE A 38 7.75 -15.65 -11.46
CA ILE A 38 7.14 -14.32 -11.31
C ILE A 38 7.54 -13.50 -12.53
N THR A 39 6.57 -13.09 -13.33
CA THR A 39 6.80 -12.28 -14.54
C THR A 39 6.50 -10.81 -14.31
N GLN A 40 5.56 -10.49 -13.43
CA GLN A 40 5.12 -9.12 -13.20
C GLN A 40 4.80 -8.88 -11.73
N ILE A 41 5.17 -7.68 -11.25
CA ILE A 41 4.84 -7.18 -9.91
C ILE A 41 4.33 -5.75 -10.11
N GLU A 42 3.06 -5.51 -9.76
CA GLU A 42 2.43 -4.20 -9.80
C GLU A 42 2.13 -3.71 -8.39
N ARG A 43 2.56 -2.48 -8.07
CA ARG A 43 2.22 -1.79 -6.82
C ARG A 43 1.25 -0.67 -7.12
N THR A 44 0.07 -0.70 -6.50
CA THR A 44 -0.91 0.37 -6.59
C THR A 44 -1.09 1.01 -5.21
N GLU A 45 -0.80 2.30 -5.10
CA GLU A 45 -0.98 3.07 -3.86
C GLU A 45 -2.17 4.01 -3.96
N LYS A 46 -2.98 4.07 -2.89
CA LYS A 46 -4.17 4.93 -2.78
C LYS A 46 -3.90 6.01 -1.75
N HIS A 47 -3.63 7.22 -2.22
CA HIS A 47 -3.54 8.39 -1.35
C HIS A 47 -4.95 8.98 -1.17
N ARG A 48 -5.40 9.05 0.09
CA ARG A 48 -6.57 9.86 0.44
C ARG A 48 -6.08 11.25 0.83
N PHE A 49 -6.33 12.22 -0.02
CA PHE A 49 -6.17 13.61 0.36
C PHE A 49 -7.36 13.96 1.26
N PRO A 50 -7.12 14.40 2.51
CA PRO A 50 -8.23 14.90 3.31
C PRO A 50 -8.85 16.04 2.52
N LEU A 51 -10.17 15.97 2.33
CA LEU A 51 -10.92 17.17 2.02
C LEU A 51 -10.62 18.11 3.18
N GLU A 52 -9.95 19.24 2.91
CA GLU A 52 -9.82 20.27 3.92
C GLU A 52 -11.22 20.48 4.47
N SER A 53 -11.42 20.04 5.71
CA SER A 53 -12.62 20.39 6.42
C SER A 53 -12.44 21.88 6.61
N THR A 54 -13.02 22.65 5.68
CA THR A 54 -13.18 24.09 5.79
C THR A 54 -13.58 24.31 7.23
N LYS A 55 -12.62 24.77 8.05
CA LYS A 55 -12.93 25.34 9.34
C LYS A 55 -13.69 26.60 8.98
N SER A 56 -15.00 26.47 8.73
CA SER A 56 -15.89 27.58 8.50
C SER A 56 -15.72 28.50 9.70
N PRO A 57 -15.18 29.73 9.55
CA PRO A 57 -15.02 30.64 10.68
C PRO A 57 -16.35 31.25 11.14
N ALA A 58 -17.50 30.69 10.74
CA ALA A 58 -18.82 31.28 10.94
C ALA A 58 -19.43 31.10 12.35
N VAL A 59 -18.73 30.48 13.31
CA VAL A 59 -19.22 30.32 14.69
C VAL A 59 -18.41 31.16 15.68
N LYS A 60 -18.18 32.45 15.39
CA LYS A 60 -17.67 33.43 16.37
C LYS A 60 -18.18 34.86 16.10
N LEU A 61 -19.49 35.06 15.95
CA LEU A 61 -20.08 36.42 15.88
C LEU A 61 -21.47 36.55 16.53
N ALA A 62 -21.73 35.80 17.62
CA ALA A 62 -23.03 35.84 18.31
C ALA A 62 -22.91 35.90 19.85
N ALA A 63 -21.80 36.42 20.38
CA ALA A 63 -21.64 36.62 21.82
C ALA A 63 -21.03 37.99 22.11
N LYS A 64 -21.86 39.04 22.02
CA LYS A 64 -21.67 40.36 22.63
C LYS A 64 -22.98 41.14 22.48
N ASN A 65 -23.88 40.94 23.43
CA ASN A 65 -24.97 41.85 23.78
C ASN A 65 -24.86 42.15 25.27
#